data_AF-A0A119VCH7-F1
#
_entry.id   AF-A0A119VCH7-F1
#
_cell.length_a   1.000
_cell.length_b   1.000
_cell.length_c   1.000
_cell.angle_alpha   90.00
_cell.angle_beta   90.00
_cell.angle_gamma   90.00
#
_symmetry.space_group_name_H-M   'P 1'
#
loop_
_entity.id
_entity.type
_entity.pdbx_description
1 polymer ?
#
loop_
_entity_poly.entity_id
_entity_poly.type
_entity_poly.pdbx_seq_one_letter_code
_entity_poly.pdbx_strand_id
1 'polypeptide(L)'
;MFWIDDAFGPNQLREDYADAWIEFIPKMKAAIELGNHFILTSRTHIWNAAKHKLGTRNHPLLADGRAIVDVGLLSPEERQQILYNHIKAGIQKQTWKRAVKPHLQSLAEQPYLLPEIARRLGDSSYTTGVKSLPDDLFRFVHEPQEFLKETILELTAAQQAAMTSVFLARSMLPDHSAGESECKVAADKYGVPVASVIEALGQLQGVFLLKRLENGQMCWGFVHPTFADAISSILSVRSDLVGLYVRGTRLENLLSEAVCEGAPRVRDAVVVPATSFDNLIGRLVDAPDTAGLNEKLFLFLVGRCPESVANKVLELDPSILRRHGDARSWHKVGWNNRIRLHGLAHRLGVLEDSVRLATSDELQEAALRNLDLSFLQDDDLLGLIPPLELMRLAGKLFGLLDEDIGDRISSLADSADPDSDLDDHFDPVFSFLRDIEELIPDDLQTRVQELQDELVDAKRSARSTESEDSSASFWEKVAPAKVRDVTAGRSIFSDVDD
;
A
#
# COMPACT_ATOMS: atom_id res chain seq x y z
N MET A 1 -16.11 13.75 -7.29
CA MET A 1 -14.70 13.47 -7.66
C MET A 1 -14.05 12.75 -6.48
N PHE A 2 -13.56 11.54 -6.70
CA PHE A 2 -12.88 10.72 -5.71
C PHE A 2 -11.40 10.67 -6.05
N TRP A 3 -10.53 10.95 -5.08
CA TRP A 3 -9.08 10.85 -5.23
C TRP A 3 -8.57 9.77 -4.30
N ILE A 4 -7.96 8.73 -4.86
CA ILE A 4 -7.42 7.59 -4.12
C ILE A 4 -5.91 7.60 -4.31
N ASP A 5 -5.20 7.84 -3.21
CA ASP A 5 -3.74 7.83 -3.18
C ASP A 5 -3.21 6.40 -2.94
N ASP A 6 -2.13 6.02 -3.61
CA ASP A 6 -1.51 4.69 -3.52
C ASP A 6 -2.52 3.53 -3.70
N ALA A 7 -3.35 3.62 -4.73
CA ALA A 7 -4.53 2.78 -4.95
C ALA A 7 -4.23 1.27 -4.83
N PHE A 8 -3.06 0.82 -5.26
CA PHE A 8 -2.69 -0.61 -5.28
C PHE A 8 -1.61 -1.00 -4.25
N GLY A 9 -1.26 -0.07 -3.35
CA GLY A 9 -0.29 -0.27 -2.29
C GLY A 9 0.77 0.84 -2.27
N PRO A 10 1.27 1.21 -1.08
CA PRO A 10 2.15 2.37 -0.93
C PRO A 10 3.56 2.14 -1.45
N ASN A 11 4.19 1.01 -1.11
CA ASN A 11 5.58 0.72 -1.46
C ASN A 11 5.79 -0.56 -2.25
N GLN A 12 4.84 -1.49 -2.15
CA GLN A 12 4.79 -2.73 -2.91
C GLN A 12 3.33 -3.00 -3.26
N LEU A 13 3.11 -3.91 -4.21
CA LEU A 13 1.77 -4.42 -4.47
C LEU A 13 1.20 -5.00 -3.17
N ARG A 14 0.11 -4.40 -2.71
CA ARG A 14 -0.71 -4.99 -1.67
C ARG A 14 -1.71 -5.89 -2.36
N GLU A 15 -1.49 -7.21 -2.22
CA GLU A 15 -2.39 -8.20 -2.80
C GLU A 15 -3.83 -7.95 -2.39
N ASP A 16 -4.01 -7.54 -1.14
CA ASP A 16 -5.30 -7.21 -0.58
C ASP A 16 -5.94 -5.94 -1.16
N TYR A 17 -5.14 -4.95 -1.56
CA TYR A 17 -5.68 -3.78 -2.26
C TYR A 17 -6.09 -4.14 -3.67
N ALA A 18 -5.27 -4.96 -4.35
CA ALA A 18 -5.62 -5.43 -5.69
C ALA A 18 -6.91 -6.25 -5.67
N ASP A 19 -7.07 -7.15 -4.69
CA ASP A 19 -8.29 -7.94 -4.51
C ASP A 19 -9.51 -7.04 -4.22
N ALA A 20 -9.37 -6.04 -3.35
CA ALA A 20 -10.41 -5.04 -3.12
C ALA A 20 -10.78 -4.25 -4.40
N TRP A 21 -9.81 -3.98 -5.28
CA TRP A 21 -10.08 -3.33 -6.56
C TRP A 21 -10.76 -4.26 -7.58
N ILE A 22 -10.41 -5.56 -7.63
CA ILE A 22 -11.13 -6.54 -8.45
C ILE A 22 -12.62 -6.50 -8.11
N GLU A 23 -12.91 -6.40 -6.82
CA GLU A 23 -14.24 -6.32 -6.25
C GLU A 23 -14.94 -4.96 -6.47
N PHE A 24 -14.21 -3.84 -6.43
CA PHE A 24 -14.79 -2.48 -6.47
C PHE A 24 -14.91 -1.87 -7.87
N ILE A 25 -14.09 -2.29 -8.84
CA ILE A 25 -14.12 -1.78 -10.22
C ILE A 25 -15.53 -1.77 -10.85
N PRO A 26 -16.39 -2.77 -10.64
CA PRO A 26 -17.75 -2.79 -11.21
C PRO A 26 -18.61 -1.63 -10.69
N LYS A 27 -18.53 -1.36 -9.38
CA LYS A 27 -19.21 -0.23 -8.73
C LYS A 27 -18.64 1.10 -9.21
N MET A 28 -17.33 1.15 -9.45
CA MET A 28 -16.68 2.31 -10.04
C MET A 28 -17.18 2.59 -11.46
N LYS A 29 -17.38 1.57 -12.30
CA LYS A 29 -17.95 1.73 -13.67
C LYS A 29 -19.34 2.38 -13.61
N ALA A 30 -20.25 1.79 -12.83
CA ALA A 30 -21.61 2.33 -12.67
C ALA A 30 -21.59 3.77 -12.10
N ALA A 31 -20.71 4.06 -11.15
CA ALA A 31 -20.57 5.42 -10.62
C ALA A 31 -20.08 6.41 -11.69
N ILE A 32 -19.17 6.00 -12.59
CA ILE A 32 -18.68 6.81 -13.70
C ILE A 32 -19.81 7.11 -14.69
N GLU A 33 -20.64 6.14 -15.02
CA GLU A 33 -21.82 6.32 -15.89
C GLU A 33 -22.82 7.32 -15.31
N LEU A 34 -22.96 7.33 -13.97
CA LEU A 34 -23.74 8.34 -13.23
C LEU A 34 -23.04 9.72 -13.11
N GLY A 35 -21.91 9.93 -13.80
CA GLY A 35 -21.20 11.21 -13.86
C GLY A 35 -20.13 11.43 -12.77
N ASN A 36 -19.78 10.41 -11.98
CA ASN A 36 -18.69 10.53 -11.01
C ASN A 36 -17.32 10.42 -11.70
N HIS A 37 -16.31 11.02 -11.05
CA HIS A 37 -14.94 11.05 -11.56
C HIS A 37 -14.00 10.47 -10.51
N PHE A 38 -13.07 9.61 -10.93
CA PHE A 38 -12.09 8.95 -10.07
C PHE A 38 -10.67 9.29 -10.54
N ILE A 39 -9.80 9.63 -9.60
CA ILE A 39 -8.35 9.81 -9.81
C ILE A 39 -7.65 8.79 -8.93
N LEU A 40 -6.86 7.92 -9.55
CA LEU A 40 -6.06 6.91 -8.86
C LEU A 40 -4.58 7.27 -9.03
N THR A 41 -3.83 7.33 -7.94
CA THR A 41 -2.37 7.41 -8.00
C THR A 41 -1.79 6.03 -7.69
N SER A 42 -0.74 5.65 -8.41
CA SER A 42 0.02 4.43 -8.16
C SER A 42 1.40 4.57 -8.77
N ARG A 43 2.38 3.93 -8.16
CA ARG A 43 3.72 3.78 -8.77
C ARG A 43 3.64 2.83 -9.97
N THR A 44 4.43 3.09 -11.00
CA THR A 44 4.39 2.35 -12.27
C THR A 44 4.57 0.85 -12.10
N HIS A 45 5.53 0.41 -11.28
CA HIS A 45 5.77 -1.02 -11.04
C HIS A 45 4.65 -1.69 -10.24
N ILE A 46 4.06 -0.99 -9.26
CA ILE A 46 2.91 -1.47 -8.49
C ILE A 46 1.69 -1.59 -9.40
N TRP A 47 1.44 -0.58 -10.24
CA TRP A 47 0.37 -0.61 -11.24
C TRP A 47 0.56 -1.74 -12.24
N ASN A 48 1.78 -1.94 -12.77
CA ASN A 48 2.04 -3.01 -13.72
C ASN A 48 1.77 -4.40 -13.10
N ALA A 49 2.15 -4.61 -11.84
CA ALA A 49 1.85 -5.83 -11.12
C ALA A 49 0.33 -5.97 -10.83
N ALA A 50 -0.32 -4.91 -10.38
CA ALA A 50 -1.77 -4.88 -10.12
C ALA A 50 -2.57 -5.14 -11.39
N LYS A 51 -2.22 -4.50 -12.52
CA LYS A 51 -2.89 -4.65 -13.82
C LYS A 51 -3.00 -6.11 -14.24
N HIS A 52 -1.95 -6.90 -14.02
CA HIS A 52 -1.99 -8.34 -14.30
C HIS A 52 -2.97 -9.08 -13.40
N LYS A 53 -3.00 -8.74 -12.10
CA LYS A 53 -3.90 -9.36 -11.11
C LYS A 53 -5.37 -8.97 -11.33
N LEU A 54 -5.63 -7.72 -11.73
CA LEU A 54 -6.97 -7.24 -12.11
C LEU A 54 -7.51 -7.98 -13.36
N GLY A 55 -6.61 -8.41 -14.26
CA GLY A 55 -6.96 -9.22 -15.42
C GLY A 55 -8.04 -8.59 -16.30
N THR A 56 -9.04 -9.39 -16.68
CA THR A 56 -10.19 -8.98 -17.51
C THR A 56 -11.21 -8.12 -16.77
N ARG A 57 -11.22 -8.15 -15.43
CA ARG A 57 -12.11 -7.33 -14.60
C ARG A 57 -11.70 -5.86 -14.54
N ASN A 58 -10.51 -5.51 -15.05
CA ASN A 58 -10.02 -4.13 -15.08
C ASN A 58 -10.93 -3.20 -15.91
N HIS A 59 -10.99 -1.93 -15.55
CA HIS A 59 -11.75 -0.94 -16.31
C HIS A 59 -11.15 -0.78 -17.73
N PRO A 60 -11.93 -0.76 -18.82
CA PRO A 60 -11.42 -0.71 -20.19
C PRO A 60 -10.41 0.43 -20.44
N LEU A 61 -10.72 1.64 -19.95
CA LEU A 61 -9.83 2.82 -20.06
C LEU A 61 -8.48 2.67 -19.33
N LEU A 62 -8.39 1.81 -18.32
CA LEU A 62 -7.14 1.47 -17.63
C LEU A 62 -6.42 0.31 -18.33
N ALA A 63 -7.17 -0.65 -18.87
CA ALA A 63 -6.64 -1.80 -19.59
C ALA A 63 -5.94 -1.38 -20.91
N ASP A 64 -6.58 -0.51 -21.68
CA ASP A 64 -6.08 0.04 -22.95
C ASP A 64 -5.12 1.23 -22.80
N GLY A 65 -4.97 1.74 -21.57
CA GLY A 65 -4.04 2.79 -21.20
C GLY A 65 -4.48 4.22 -21.51
N ARG A 66 -5.68 4.44 -22.07
CA ARG A 66 -6.16 5.79 -22.41
C ARG A 66 -6.34 6.71 -21.20
N ALA A 67 -6.65 6.15 -20.04
CA ALA A 67 -6.77 6.90 -18.78
C ALA A 67 -5.50 6.85 -17.91
N ILE A 68 -4.40 6.26 -18.40
CA ILE A 68 -3.13 6.25 -17.67
C ILE A 68 -2.34 7.50 -18.06
N VAL A 69 -2.13 8.38 -17.09
CA VAL A 69 -1.22 9.53 -17.22
C VAL A 69 0.09 9.19 -16.53
N ASP A 70 1.17 9.03 -17.32
CA ASP A 70 2.50 8.88 -16.76
C ASP A 70 3.08 10.26 -16.42
N VAL A 71 2.97 10.62 -15.14
CA VAL A 71 3.54 11.87 -14.58
C VAL A 71 5.08 11.93 -14.65
N GLY A 72 5.75 10.81 -14.96
CA GLY A 72 7.20 10.78 -15.19
C GLY A 72 7.62 11.20 -16.60
N LEU A 73 6.71 11.17 -17.59
CA LEU A 73 7.00 11.53 -18.98
C LEU A 73 6.92 13.04 -19.21
N LEU A 74 7.90 13.77 -18.68
CA LEU A 74 8.04 15.21 -18.92
C LEU A 74 8.67 15.48 -20.30
N SER A 75 8.27 16.56 -20.96
CA SER A 75 8.99 17.06 -22.14
C SER A 75 10.34 17.69 -21.73
N PRO A 76 11.32 17.80 -22.64
CA PRO A 76 12.55 18.56 -22.38
C PRO A 76 12.27 20.00 -21.95
N GLU A 77 11.27 20.65 -22.53
CA GLU A 77 10.89 22.04 -22.21
C GLU A 77 10.29 22.14 -20.81
N GLU A 78 9.43 21.20 -20.43
CA GLU A 78 8.88 21.11 -19.07
C GLU A 78 9.98 20.89 -18.04
N ARG A 79 10.89 19.94 -18.31
CA ARG A 79 12.07 19.69 -17.47
C ARG A 79 12.93 20.93 -17.30
N GLN A 80 13.20 21.67 -18.38
CA GLN A 80 13.96 22.92 -18.33
C GLN A 80 13.30 23.95 -17.41
N GLN A 81 11.99 24.16 -17.57
CA GLN A 81 11.23 25.12 -16.77
C GLN A 81 11.20 24.72 -15.29
N ILE A 82 10.96 23.44 -15.00
CA ILE A 82 10.95 22.88 -13.65
C ILE A 82 12.32 23.08 -12.99
N LEU A 83 13.40 22.70 -13.68
CA LEU A 83 14.78 22.83 -13.19
C LEU A 83 15.14 24.28 -12.91
N TYR A 84 14.80 25.18 -13.82
CA TYR A 84 15.03 26.61 -13.68
C TYR A 84 14.32 27.16 -12.43
N ASN A 85 13.02 26.88 -12.30
CA ASN A 85 12.21 27.39 -11.19
C ASN A 85 12.78 26.94 -9.84
N HIS A 86 13.13 25.66 -9.70
CA HIS A 86 13.62 25.12 -8.45
C HIS A 86 15.04 25.58 -8.09
N ILE A 87 15.96 25.71 -9.04
CA ILE A 87 17.31 26.24 -8.75
C ILE A 87 17.24 27.74 -8.43
N LYS A 88 16.43 28.50 -9.18
CA LYS A 88 16.30 29.94 -8.98
C LYS A 88 15.65 30.27 -7.64
N ALA A 89 14.51 29.66 -7.32
CA ALA A 89 13.80 29.87 -6.05
C ALA A 89 14.41 29.13 -4.85
N GLY A 90 15.33 28.19 -5.09
CA GLY A 90 15.97 27.39 -4.06
C GLY A 90 17.00 28.14 -3.21
N ILE A 91 17.47 27.47 -2.15
CA ILE A 91 18.38 28.04 -1.13
C ILE A 91 19.87 27.84 -1.46
N GLN A 92 20.21 27.43 -2.68
CA GLN A 92 21.59 27.29 -3.13
C GLN A 92 22.37 28.61 -3.09
N LYS A 93 23.66 28.54 -2.76
CA LYS A 93 24.58 29.69 -2.81
C LYS A 93 24.80 30.14 -4.25
N GLN A 94 24.96 31.45 -4.48
CA GLN A 94 25.17 31.97 -5.83
C GLN A 94 26.43 31.43 -6.53
N THR A 95 27.49 31.14 -5.77
CA THR A 95 28.69 30.48 -6.30
C THR A 95 28.40 29.09 -6.85
N TRP A 96 27.50 28.35 -6.20
CA TRP A 96 27.06 27.03 -6.65
C TRP A 96 26.19 27.13 -7.90
N LYS A 97 25.22 28.05 -7.93
CA LYS A 97 24.35 28.29 -9.11
C LYS A 97 25.19 28.62 -10.35
N ARG A 98 26.20 29.48 -10.21
CA ARG A 98 27.17 29.79 -11.28
C ARG A 98 27.94 28.57 -11.77
N ALA A 99 28.37 27.69 -10.86
CA ALA A 99 29.15 26.50 -11.21
C ALA A 99 28.31 25.47 -11.98
N VAL A 100 27.04 25.28 -11.64
CA VAL A 100 26.17 24.30 -12.31
C VAL A 100 25.50 24.83 -13.59
N LYS A 101 25.35 26.15 -13.72
CA LYS A 101 24.68 26.82 -14.87
C LYS A 101 25.11 26.28 -16.25
N PRO A 102 26.40 26.03 -16.55
CA PRO A 102 26.82 25.48 -17.84
C PRO A 102 26.27 24.09 -18.16
N HIS A 103 25.84 23.34 -17.13
CA HIS A 103 25.41 21.96 -17.24
C HIS A 103 23.89 21.79 -17.23
N LEU A 104 23.11 22.82 -16.84
CA LEU A 104 21.65 22.72 -16.66
C LEU A 104 20.90 22.38 -17.93
N GLN A 105 21.38 22.84 -19.08
CA GLN A 105 20.79 22.51 -20.39
C GLN A 105 20.85 21.00 -20.63
N SER A 106 22.04 20.42 -20.52
CA SER A 106 22.27 18.98 -20.68
C SER A 106 21.63 18.14 -19.58
N LEU A 107 21.46 18.72 -18.38
CA LEU A 107 20.77 18.08 -17.27
C LEU A 107 19.25 17.98 -17.52
N ALA A 108 18.65 19.03 -18.10
CA ALA A 108 17.23 19.04 -18.45
C ALA A 108 16.87 18.12 -19.63
N GLU A 109 17.87 17.71 -20.42
CA GLU A 109 17.72 16.68 -21.45
C GLU A 109 17.63 15.26 -20.84
N GLN A 110 18.01 15.08 -19.57
CA GLN A 110 17.97 13.77 -18.93
C GLN A 110 16.53 13.31 -18.67
N PRO A 111 16.12 12.13 -19.17
CA PRO A 111 14.76 11.61 -18.97
C PRO A 111 14.40 11.41 -17.50
N TYR A 112 15.41 11.13 -16.66
CA TYR A 112 15.25 10.84 -15.23
C TYR A 112 15.03 12.09 -14.38
N LEU A 113 15.14 13.31 -14.94
CA LEU A 113 14.95 14.54 -14.18
C LEU A 113 13.46 14.77 -13.87
N LEU A 114 13.08 14.41 -12.65
CA LEU A 114 11.74 14.62 -12.10
C LEU A 114 11.66 15.94 -11.29
N PRO A 115 10.45 16.48 -11.05
CA PRO A 115 10.27 17.73 -10.31
C PRO A 115 10.88 17.69 -8.90
N GLU A 116 10.77 16.54 -8.23
CA GLU A 116 11.35 16.34 -6.91
C GLU A 116 12.89 16.37 -6.93
N ILE A 117 13.52 15.87 -7.99
CA ILE A 117 14.98 15.92 -8.15
C ILE A 117 15.43 17.37 -8.36
N ALA A 118 14.72 18.10 -9.24
CA ALA A 118 14.98 19.53 -9.45
C ALA A 118 14.81 20.33 -8.15
N ARG A 119 13.77 20.04 -7.35
CA ARG A 119 13.55 20.65 -6.03
C ARG A 119 14.72 20.38 -5.09
N ARG A 120 15.16 19.13 -4.97
CA ARG A 120 16.31 18.75 -4.12
C ARG A 120 17.60 19.40 -4.60
N LEU A 121 17.82 19.48 -5.90
CA LEU A 121 18.99 20.13 -6.48
C LEU A 121 19.02 21.64 -6.16
N GLY A 122 17.85 22.27 -6.04
CA GLY A 122 17.70 23.65 -5.56
C GLY A 122 17.95 23.85 -4.05
N ASP A 123 18.17 22.79 -3.28
CA ASP A 123 18.35 22.84 -1.83
C ASP A 123 19.76 22.35 -1.44
N SER A 124 20.54 23.23 -0.80
CA SER A 124 21.93 22.96 -0.42
C SER A 124 22.10 21.77 0.53
N SER A 125 21.02 21.36 1.21
CA SER A 125 20.98 20.22 2.11
C SER A 125 21.18 18.88 1.41
N TYR A 126 20.85 18.80 0.10
CA TYR A 126 20.96 17.57 -0.69
C TYR A 126 22.20 17.53 -1.57
N THR A 127 22.82 18.68 -1.85
CA THR A 127 23.91 18.78 -2.81
C THR A 127 25.29 18.79 -2.16
N THR A 128 25.40 18.44 -0.88
CA THR A 128 26.70 18.36 -0.19
C THR A 128 27.61 17.29 -0.77
N GLY A 129 27.04 16.25 -1.37
CA GLY A 129 27.78 15.20 -2.09
C GLY A 129 28.23 15.60 -3.50
N VAL A 130 27.71 16.69 -4.08
CA VAL A 130 28.06 17.13 -5.44
C VAL A 130 29.38 17.89 -5.39
N LYS A 131 30.49 17.17 -5.59
CA LYS A 131 31.86 17.68 -5.45
C LYS A 131 32.57 17.82 -6.80
N SER A 132 32.34 16.87 -7.70
CA SER A 132 32.95 16.78 -9.03
C SER A 132 31.90 17.05 -10.11
N LEU A 133 31.97 18.24 -10.72
CA LEU A 133 31.11 18.59 -11.86
C LEU A 133 31.79 18.17 -13.19
N PRO A 134 31.02 17.63 -14.15
CA PRO A 134 29.56 17.44 -14.12
C PRO A 134 29.10 16.08 -13.57
N ASP A 135 30.01 15.13 -13.34
CA ASP A 135 29.67 13.71 -13.10
C ASP A 135 28.72 13.50 -11.92
N ASP A 136 28.97 14.14 -10.77
CA ASP A 136 28.12 14.01 -9.59
C ASP A 136 26.73 14.64 -9.81
N LEU A 137 26.65 15.67 -10.66
CA LEU A 137 25.39 16.34 -11.00
C LEU A 137 24.50 15.41 -11.85
N PHE A 138 25.07 14.71 -12.81
CA PHE A 138 24.34 13.71 -13.59
C PHE A 138 23.95 12.51 -12.72
N ARG A 139 24.86 12.02 -11.86
CA ARG A 139 24.54 10.92 -10.93
C ARG A 139 23.37 11.27 -10.00
N PHE A 140 23.34 12.49 -9.48
CA PHE A 140 22.23 13.00 -8.65
C PHE A 140 20.87 12.88 -9.33
N VAL A 141 20.83 13.08 -10.66
CA VAL A 141 19.59 13.02 -11.45
C VAL A 141 19.22 11.61 -11.84
N HIS A 142 20.19 10.78 -12.20
CA HIS A 142 19.93 9.39 -12.61
C HIS A 142 19.50 8.51 -11.44
N GLU A 143 20.07 8.72 -10.25
CA GLU A 143 19.87 7.83 -9.09
C GLU A 143 19.69 8.63 -7.79
N PRO A 144 18.63 9.44 -7.65
CA PRO A 144 18.51 10.41 -6.55
C PRO A 144 18.41 9.77 -5.15
N GLN A 145 17.85 8.57 -5.06
CA GLN A 145 17.77 7.83 -3.80
C GLN A 145 19.11 7.17 -3.46
N GLU A 146 19.78 6.55 -4.45
CA GLU A 146 21.10 5.96 -4.23
C GLU A 146 22.14 7.03 -3.93
N PHE A 147 22.13 8.16 -4.63
CA PHE A 147 22.99 9.32 -4.32
C PHE A 147 22.79 9.82 -2.88
N LEU A 148 21.52 9.88 -2.41
CA LEU A 148 21.22 10.27 -1.04
C LEU A 148 21.73 9.22 -0.03
N LYS A 149 21.57 7.93 -0.34
CA LYS A 149 22.10 6.85 0.49
C LYS A 149 23.63 6.89 0.53
N GLU A 150 24.30 7.06 -0.61
CA GLU A 150 25.76 7.23 -0.72
C GLU A 150 26.22 8.40 0.13
N THR A 151 25.55 9.56 0.05
CA THR A 151 25.87 10.74 0.87
C THR A 151 25.79 10.41 2.37
N ILE A 152 24.79 9.65 2.80
CA ILE A 152 24.66 9.21 4.20
C ILE A 152 25.74 8.18 4.57
N LEU A 153 26.06 7.25 3.67
CA LEU A 153 27.06 6.21 3.87
C LEU A 153 28.50 6.77 3.89
N GLU A 154 28.75 7.91 3.24
CA GLU A 154 30.01 8.67 3.33
C GLU A 154 30.20 9.38 4.67
N LEU A 155 29.13 9.58 5.46
CA LEU A 155 29.24 10.18 6.79
C LEU A 155 30.05 9.28 7.73
N THR A 156 30.66 9.90 8.74
CA THR A 156 31.36 9.14 9.79
C THR A 156 30.40 8.23 10.56
N ALA A 157 30.89 7.16 11.19
CA ALA A 157 30.06 6.26 11.99
C ALA A 157 29.26 7.00 13.09
N ALA A 158 29.85 8.04 13.70
CA ALA A 158 29.17 8.88 14.69
C ALA A 158 28.02 9.70 14.09
N GLN A 159 28.19 10.24 12.88
CA GLN A 159 27.15 10.96 12.16
C GLN A 159 26.03 10.03 11.65
N GLN A 160 26.37 8.84 11.16
CA GLN A 160 25.36 7.83 10.80
C GLN A 160 24.56 7.37 12.02
N ALA A 161 25.22 7.16 13.16
CA ALA A 161 24.56 6.86 14.42
C ALA A 161 23.64 8.00 14.89
N ALA A 162 24.06 9.26 14.71
CA ALA A 162 23.24 10.43 15.04
C ALA A 162 21.97 10.52 14.17
N MET A 163 22.11 10.36 12.85
CA MET A 163 20.98 10.26 11.93
C MET A 163 20.04 9.12 12.31
N THR A 164 20.60 7.96 12.65
CA THR A 164 19.83 6.79 13.08
C THR A 164 19.11 7.04 14.41
N SER A 165 19.71 7.76 15.35
CA SER A 165 19.08 8.13 16.63
C SER A 165 17.82 8.98 16.41
N VAL A 166 17.91 9.95 15.49
CA VAL A 166 16.75 10.77 15.10
C VAL A 166 15.68 9.94 14.39
N PHE A 167 16.09 8.96 13.57
CA PHE A 167 15.17 8.01 12.95
C PHE A 167 14.45 7.13 13.98
N LEU A 168 15.17 6.59 14.97
CA LEU A 168 14.59 5.79 16.05
C LEU A 168 13.54 6.57 16.84
N ALA A 169 13.80 7.85 17.10
CA ALA A 169 12.86 8.77 17.73
C ALA A 169 11.81 9.35 16.76
N ARG A 170 11.67 8.81 15.55
CA ARG A 170 10.70 9.23 14.52
C ARG A 170 10.72 10.73 14.22
N SER A 171 11.92 11.30 14.10
CA SER A 171 12.18 12.74 13.89
C SER A 171 11.83 13.64 15.08
N MET A 172 11.75 13.07 16.29
CA MET A 172 11.36 13.75 17.52
C MET A 172 12.35 13.47 18.66
N LEU A 173 13.65 13.40 18.35
CA LEU A 173 14.68 13.06 19.33
C LEU A 173 14.90 14.23 20.30
N PRO A 174 14.70 14.08 21.61
CA PRO A 174 14.97 15.15 22.58
C PRO A 174 16.41 15.68 22.52
N ASP A 175 16.58 17.01 22.67
CA ASP A 175 17.89 17.69 22.69
C ASP A 175 18.68 17.51 24.01
N HIS A 176 18.10 16.84 25.01
CA HIS A 176 18.67 16.63 26.36
C HIS A 176 18.71 15.14 26.72
N SER A 177 19.03 14.81 27.98
CA SER A 177 19.19 13.42 28.50
C SER A 177 18.03 12.46 28.19
N ALA A 178 16.85 12.97 27.85
CA ALA A 178 15.71 12.18 27.40
C ALA A 178 15.92 11.47 26.04
N GLY A 179 16.86 11.91 25.20
CA GLY A 179 17.22 11.25 23.93
C GLY A 179 18.40 10.27 24.05
N GLU A 180 18.91 10.08 25.27
CA GLU A 180 20.12 9.27 25.50
C GLU A 180 19.87 7.78 25.23
N SER A 181 18.64 7.29 25.36
CA SER A 181 18.26 5.91 25.04
C SER A 181 18.45 5.56 23.57
N GLU A 182 17.91 6.37 22.66
CA GLU A 182 17.98 6.17 21.21
C GLU A 182 19.43 6.36 20.74
N CYS A 183 20.11 7.37 21.28
CA CYS A 183 21.53 7.59 21.04
C CYS A 183 22.38 6.41 21.47
N LYS A 184 22.10 5.81 22.64
CA LYS A 184 22.82 4.62 23.12
C LYS A 184 22.59 3.41 22.23
N VAL A 185 21.34 3.16 21.84
CA VAL A 185 20.99 2.05 20.93
C VAL A 185 21.72 2.18 19.60
N ALA A 186 21.74 3.37 19.00
CA ALA A 186 22.46 3.61 17.75
C ALA A 186 23.98 3.52 17.96
N ALA A 187 24.51 4.15 19.02
CA ALA A 187 25.94 4.14 19.35
C ALA A 187 26.50 2.71 19.47
N ASP A 188 25.79 1.83 20.19
CA ASP A 188 26.18 0.43 20.38
C ASP A 188 26.24 -0.33 19.03
N LYS A 189 25.28 -0.10 18.14
CA LYS A 189 25.23 -0.76 16.82
C LYS A 189 26.27 -0.26 15.83
N TYR A 190 26.62 1.02 15.91
CA TYR A 190 27.64 1.63 15.06
C TYR A 190 29.06 1.54 15.68
N GLY A 191 29.20 1.04 16.90
CA GLY A 191 30.50 0.86 17.58
C GLY A 191 31.17 2.17 17.99
N VAL A 192 30.39 3.19 18.34
CA VAL A 192 30.88 4.53 18.69
C VAL A 192 30.44 4.95 20.10
N PRO A 193 31.16 5.86 20.77
CA PRO A 193 30.71 6.40 22.06
C PRO A 193 29.44 7.26 21.92
N VAL A 194 28.53 7.19 22.89
CA VAL A 194 27.31 8.03 22.94
C VAL A 194 27.64 9.53 22.86
N ALA A 195 28.72 9.96 23.53
CA ALA A 195 29.19 11.35 23.48
C ALA A 195 29.49 11.82 22.04
N SER A 196 30.08 10.96 21.21
CA SER A 196 30.37 11.27 19.80
C SER A 196 29.10 11.39 18.96
N VAL A 197 28.05 10.62 19.29
CA VAL A 197 26.73 10.72 18.65
C VAL A 197 26.09 12.08 18.97
N ILE A 198 26.13 12.49 20.24
CA ILE A 198 25.57 13.77 20.69
C ILE A 198 26.31 14.95 20.02
N GLU A 199 27.64 14.88 19.93
CA GLU A 199 28.43 15.89 19.22
C GLU A 199 28.07 15.94 17.72
N ALA A 200 27.89 14.77 17.10
CA ALA A 200 27.54 14.67 15.68
C ALA A 200 26.15 15.24 15.36
N LEU A 201 25.17 15.22 16.28
CA LEU A 201 23.89 15.89 16.09
C LEU A 201 24.07 17.39 15.81
N GLY A 202 24.97 18.05 16.55
CA GLY A 202 25.32 19.46 16.34
C GLY A 202 26.00 19.71 15.00
N GLN A 203 26.88 18.81 14.57
CA GLN A 203 27.59 18.92 13.29
C GLN A 203 26.66 18.77 12.07
N LEU A 204 25.56 18.02 12.23
CA LEU A 204 24.56 17.78 11.18
C LEU A 204 23.46 18.85 11.12
N GLN A 205 23.45 19.78 12.08
CA GLN A 205 22.45 20.83 12.17
C GLN A 205 22.49 21.77 10.96
N GLY A 206 21.33 22.07 10.39
CA GLY A 206 21.17 22.97 9.25
C GLY A 206 21.47 22.32 7.89
N VAL A 207 21.88 21.04 7.88
CA VAL A 207 22.11 20.27 6.65
C VAL A 207 21.18 19.07 6.61
N PHE A 208 21.29 18.16 7.58
CA PHE A 208 20.47 16.95 7.64
C PHE A 208 19.41 17.02 8.74
N LEU A 209 19.77 17.69 9.84
CA LEU A 209 18.97 17.81 11.05
C LEU A 209 18.64 19.26 11.37
N LEU A 210 17.54 19.47 12.07
CA LEU A 210 17.18 20.77 12.63
C LEU A 210 16.52 20.59 14.00
N LYS A 211 16.53 21.65 14.80
CA LYS A 211 15.82 21.69 16.08
C LYS A 211 14.42 22.27 15.88
N ARG A 212 13.40 21.63 16.43
CA ARG A 212 12.02 22.13 16.48
C ARG A 212 11.50 22.10 17.91
N LEU A 213 10.64 23.06 18.23
CA LEU A 213 9.87 23.03 19.47
C LEU A 213 8.61 22.21 19.21
N GLU A 214 8.49 21.09 19.91
CA GLU A 214 7.39 20.14 19.77
C GLU A 214 6.86 19.80 21.16
N ASN A 215 5.56 19.97 21.39
CA ASN A 215 4.92 19.76 22.69
C ASN A 215 5.65 20.44 23.88
N GLY A 216 6.24 21.62 23.63
CA GLY A 216 6.97 22.39 24.66
C GLY A 216 8.41 21.92 24.91
N GLN A 217 8.90 20.92 24.16
CA GLN A 217 10.26 20.41 24.26
C GLN A 217 11.04 20.63 22.98
N MET A 218 12.33 20.96 23.09
CA MET A 218 13.21 21.06 21.92
C MET A 218 13.66 19.66 21.49
N CYS A 219 13.38 19.35 20.23
CA CYS A 219 13.67 18.05 19.62
C CYS A 219 14.44 18.23 18.31
N TRP A 220 15.39 17.33 18.06
CA TRP A 220 16.02 17.09 16.78
C TRP A 220 15.08 16.33 15.86
N GLY A 221 14.99 16.80 14.62
CA GLY A 221 14.28 16.13 13.54
C GLY A 221 14.98 16.31 12.21
N PHE A 222 14.60 15.49 11.23
CA PHE A 222 15.11 15.67 9.87
C PHE A 222 14.60 16.98 9.27
N VAL A 223 15.46 17.61 8.47
CA VAL A 223 15.09 18.77 7.64
C VAL A 223 14.00 18.39 6.64
N HIS A 224 14.00 17.14 6.18
CA HIS A 224 12.99 16.61 5.26
C HIS A 224 12.71 15.12 5.49
N PRO A 225 11.46 14.64 5.28
CA PRO A 225 11.09 13.24 5.48
C PRO A 225 11.94 12.22 4.70
N THR A 226 12.45 12.59 3.51
CA THR A 226 13.24 11.68 2.65
C THR A 226 14.53 11.17 3.30
N PHE A 227 15.08 11.89 4.29
CA PHE A 227 16.24 11.38 5.04
C PHE A 227 15.84 10.20 5.93
N ALA A 228 14.63 10.22 6.51
CA ALA A 228 14.12 9.06 7.24
C ALA A 228 13.91 7.87 6.30
N ASP A 229 13.40 8.11 5.08
CA ASP A 229 13.20 7.06 4.07
C ASP A 229 14.53 6.46 3.60
N ALA A 230 15.56 7.30 3.40
CA ALA A 230 16.89 6.86 3.04
C ALA A 230 17.53 6.01 4.16
N ILE A 231 17.44 6.46 5.42
CA ILE A 231 17.92 5.69 6.58
C ILE A 231 17.16 4.37 6.68
N SER A 232 15.83 4.39 6.58
CA SER A 232 14.99 3.19 6.57
C SER A 232 15.47 2.17 5.54
N SER A 233 15.73 2.63 4.30
CA SER A 233 16.21 1.79 3.21
C SER A 233 17.65 1.29 3.40
N ILE A 234 18.52 2.04 4.06
CA ILE A 234 19.87 1.57 4.41
C ILE A 234 19.79 0.46 5.48
N LEU A 235 18.96 0.66 6.50
CA LEU A 235 18.82 -0.27 7.63
C LEU A 235 18.12 -1.57 7.22
N SER A 236 17.19 -1.53 6.27
CA SER A 236 16.41 -2.70 5.85
C SER A 236 17.22 -3.75 5.09
N VAL A 237 18.29 -3.34 4.40
CA VAL A 237 19.16 -4.23 3.61
C VAL A 237 20.28 -4.84 4.47
N ARG A 238 20.60 -4.20 5.60
CA ARG A 238 21.68 -4.61 6.50
C ARG A 238 21.18 -5.50 7.63
N SER A 239 21.40 -6.81 7.52
CA SER A 239 20.93 -7.81 8.49
C SER A 239 21.34 -7.52 9.94
N ASP A 240 22.51 -6.93 10.16
CA ASP A 240 23.02 -6.52 11.48
C ASP A 240 22.25 -5.34 12.10
N LEU A 241 21.57 -4.54 11.27
CA LEU A 241 20.86 -3.32 11.61
C LEU A 241 19.34 -3.39 11.45
N VAL A 242 18.75 -4.48 10.96
CA VAL A 242 17.29 -4.61 10.82
C VAL A 242 16.55 -4.38 12.14
N GLY A 243 17.16 -4.71 13.28
CA GLY A 243 16.61 -4.39 14.59
C GLY A 243 16.37 -2.88 14.82
N LEU A 244 17.18 -2.00 14.21
CA LEU A 244 16.98 -0.55 14.23
C LEU A 244 15.84 -0.13 13.27
N TYR A 245 15.73 -0.75 12.10
CA TYR A 245 14.59 -0.58 11.20
C TYR A 245 13.27 -0.90 11.92
N VAL A 246 13.18 -2.07 12.57
CA VAL A 246 11.99 -2.49 13.33
C VAL A 246 11.62 -1.49 14.41
N ARG A 247 12.58 -0.83 15.06
CA ARG A 247 12.30 0.17 16.10
C ARG A 247 11.83 1.52 15.54
N GLY A 248 12.52 2.04 14.53
CA GLY A 248 12.32 3.41 14.04
C GLY A 248 11.25 3.58 12.96
N THR A 249 10.99 2.56 12.14
CA THR A 249 10.04 2.66 11.02
C THR A 249 8.61 2.95 11.50
N ARG A 250 7.79 3.65 10.72
CA ARG A 250 6.36 3.83 11.07
C ARG A 250 5.64 2.47 11.09
N LEU A 251 4.67 2.29 11.97
CA LEU A 251 4.05 0.97 12.17
C LEU A 251 3.33 0.51 10.90
N GLU A 252 2.69 1.45 10.19
CA GLU A 252 2.03 1.21 8.91
C GLU A 252 3.01 0.65 7.87
N ASN A 253 4.21 1.22 7.79
CA ASN A 253 5.26 0.78 6.86
C ASN A 253 5.81 -0.57 7.29
N LEU A 254 6.06 -0.77 8.60
CA LEU A 254 6.53 -2.03 9.15
C LEU A 254 5.55 -3.18 8.80
N LEU A 255 4.26 -3.00 9.05
CA LEU A 255 3.23 -3.99 8.70
C LEU A 255 3.13 -4.22 7.19
N SER A 256 3.37 -3.19 6.38
CA SER A 256 3.22 -3.24 4.93
C SER A 256 4.47 -3.74 4.19
N GLU A 257 5.67 -3.63 4.75
CA GLU A 257 6.94 -3.93 4.05
C GLU A 257 7.71 -5.10 4.66
N ALA A 258 7.47 -5.42 5.93
CA ALA A 258 8.25 -6.43 6.62
C ALA A 258 7.61 -7.81 6.54
N VAL A 259 8.47 -8.83 6.62
CA VAL A 259 8.11 -10.22 6.81
C VAL A 259 9.08 -10.83 7.82
N CYS A 260 8.60 -11.66 8.74
CA CYS A 260 9.47 -12.30 9.70
C CYS A 260 10.23 -13.46 9.06
N GLU A 261 11.44 -13.71 9.56
CA GLU A 261 12.16 -14.94 9.30
C GLU A 261 11.28 -16.15 9.65
N GLY A 262 11.16 -17.11 8.72
CA GLY A 262 10.31 -18.29 8.88
C GLY A 262 8.87 -18.14 8.37
N ALA A 263 8.43 -16.94 7.96
CA ALA A 263 7.16 -16.75 7.26
C ALA A 263 7.32 -16.95 5.73
N PRO A 264 6.21 -17.14 4.97
CA PRO A 264 6.24 -17.21 3.51
C PRO A 264 6.96 -16.02 2.88
N ARG A 265 7.80 -16.28 1.87
CA ARG A 265 8.60 -15.23 1.24
C ARG A 265 7.71 -14.26 0.47
N VAL A 266 7.80 -12.99 0.83
CA VAL A 266 7.24 -11.89 0.05
C VAL A 266 8.38 -11.23 -0.71
N ARG A 267 8.19 -11.03 -2.02
CA ARG A 267 9.19 -10.41 -2.89
C ARG A 267 9.46 -8.98 -2.40
N ASP A 268 10.75 -8.60 -2.35
CA ASP A 268 11.22 -7.26 -1.97
C ASP A 268 10.88 -6.83 -0.52
N ALA A 269 10.38 -7.76 0.31
CA ALA A 269 10.06 -7.48 1.71
C ALA A 269 11.29 -7.47 2.62
N VAL A 270 11.22 -6.65 3.68
CA VAL A 270 12.28 -6.56 4.70
C VAL A 270 12.17 -7.76 5.63
N VAL A 271 13.17 -8.64 5.60
CA VAL A 271 13.19 -9.83 6.46
C VAL A 271 13.61 -9.45 7.88
N VAL A 272 12.68 -9.57 8.83
CA VAL A 272 12.94 -9.35 10.26
C VAL A 272 13.56 -10.61 10.85
N PRO A 273 14.82 -10.56 11.32
CA PRO A 273 15.49 -11.73 11.90
C PRO A 273 14.90 -12.07 13.27
N ALA A 274 14.99 -13.34 13.66
CA ALA A 274 14.47 -13.82 14.95
C ALA A 274 15.01 -13.03 16.16
N THR A 275 16.24 -12.53 16.09
CA THR A 275 16.86 -11.69 17.14
C THR A 275 16.13 -10.36 17.38
N SER A 276 15.25 -9.95 16.48
CA SER A 276 14.48 -8.70 16.56
C SER A 276 13.01 -8.92 16.91
N PHE A 277 12.57 -10.16 17.14
CA PHE A 277 11.17 -10.48 17.41
C PHE A 277 10.65 -9.81 18.68
N ASP A 278 11.43 -9.73 19.76
CA ASP A 278 10.98 -9.04 20.98
C ASP A 278 10.63 -7.57 20.74
N ASN A 279 11.44 -6.88 19.93
CA ASN A 279 11.16 -5.49 19.55
C ASN A 279 9.93 -5.40 18.66
N LEU A 280 9.77 -6.34 17.73
CA LEU A 280 8.60 -6.40 16.85
C LEU A 280 7.32 -6.64 17.66
N ILE A 281 7.32 -7.64 18.54
CA ILE A 281 6.18 -8.01 19.39
C ILE A 281 5.72 -6.82 20.22
N GLY A 282 6.64 -6.12 20.89
CA GLY A 282 6.30 -4.92 21.66
C GLY A 282 5.58 -3.87 20.80
N ARG A 283 6.03 -3.67 19.56
CA ARG A 283 5.39 -2.73 18.62
C ARG A 283 4.03 -3.18 18.12
N LEU A 284 3.81 -4.48 17.94
CA LEU A 284 2.53 -5.04 17.50
C LEU A 284 1.50 -4.95 18.63
N VAL A 285 1.91 -5.19 19.87
CA VAL A 285 1.08 -5.03 21.08
C VAL A 285 0.69 -3.56 21.29
N ASP A 286 1.65 -2.64 21.15
CA ASP A 286 1.42 -1.20 21.31
C ASP A 286 0.70 -0.56 20.10
N ALA A 287 0.26 -1.35 19.12
CA ALA A 287 -0.43 -0.85 17.94
C ALA A 287 -1.74 -0.15 18.34
N PRO A 288 -1.98 1.12 17.91
CA PRO A 288 -3.25 1.79 18.15
C PRO A 288 -4.45 1.05 17.55
N ASP A 289 -5.55 0.97 18.28
CA ASP A 289 -6.80 0.40 17.79
C ASP A 289 -7.50 1.38 16.84
N THR A 290 -7.19 1.27 15.55
CA THR A 290 -7.80 2.07 14.49
C THR A 290 -8.08 1.19 13.29
N ALA A 291 -9.24 1.36 12.65
CA ALA A 291 -9.71 0.47 11.58
C ALA A 291 -8.67 0.20 10.48
N GLY A 292 -8.04 1.25 9.93
CA GLY A 292 -7.06 1.12 8.86
C GLY A 292 -5.74 0.46 9.28
N LEU A 293 -5.34 0.59 10.55
CA LEU A 293 -4.12 -0.05 11.06
C LEU A 293 -4.40 -1.50 11.47
N ASN A 294 -5.56 -1.76 12.07
CA ASN A 294 -6.00 -3.10 12.45
C ASN A 294 -6.03 -4.03 11.24
N GLU A 295 -6.50 -3.56 10.08
CA GLU A 295 -6.51 -4.37 8.86
C GLU A 295 -5.09 -4.82 8.46
N LYS A 296 -4.11 -3.91 8.53
CA LYS A 296 -2.70 -4.22 8.28
C LYS A 296 -2.12 -5.15 9.35
N LEU A 297 -2.51 -4.96 10.62
CA LEU A 297 -2.06 -5.78 11.74
C LEU A 297 -2.56 -7.21 11.60
N PHE A 298 -3.84 -7.41 11.31
CA PHE A 298 -4.44 -8.73 11.12
C PHE A 298 -3.77 -9.47 9.96
N LEU A 299 -3.61 -8.81 8.81
CA LEU A 299 -2.89 -9.38 7.66
C LEU A 299 -1.45 -9.79 8.03
N PHE A 300 -0.76 -8.95 8.80
CA PHE A 300 0.61 -9.24 9.24
C PHE A 300 0.67 -10.48 10.15
N LEU A 301 -0.24 -10.58 11.12
CA LEU A 301 -0.30 -11.70 12.06
C LEU A 301 -0.67 -13.02 11.36
N VAL A 302 -1.55 -12.98 10.36
CA VAL A 302 -2.00 -14.17 9.63
C VAL A 302 -0.96 -14.66 8.63
N GLY A 303 -0.27 -13.75 7.93
CA GLY A 303 0.54 -14.12 6.76
C GLY A 303 2.02 -13.74 6.79
N ARG A 304 2.46 -12.88 7.71
CA ARG A 304 3.81 -12.27 7.66
C ARG A 304 4.66 -12.55 8.89
N CYS A 305 4.16 -13.31 9.85
CA CYS A 305 4.96 -13.78 10.98
C CYS A 305 4.75 -15.28 11.27
N PRO A 306 5.76 -15.97 11.83
CA PRO A 306 5.58 -17.30 12.38
C PRO A 306 4.46 -17.33 13.44
N GLU A 307 3.81 -18.48 13.57
CA GLU A 307 2.80 -18.73 14.59
C GLU A 307 3.30 -18.45 16.02
N SER A 308 4.57 -18.68 16.30
CA SER A 308 5.16 -18.37 17.61
C SER A 308 5.13 -16.88 17.93
N VAL A 309 5.30 -16.01 16.94
CA VAL A 309 5.21 -14.54 17.08
C VAL A 309 3.76 -14.13 17.20
N ALA A 310 2.88 -14.64 16.34
CA ALA A 310 1.45 -14.35 16.39
C ALA A 310 0.83 -14.75 17.74
N ASN A 311 1.10 -15.97 18.20
CA ASN A 311 0.67 -16.46 19.50
C ASN A 311 1.18 -15.55 20.63
N LYS A 312 2.45 -15.14 20.59
CA LYS A 312 3.00 -14.29 21.65
C LYS A 312 2.36 -12.91 21.70
N VAL A 313 2.03 -12.32 20.55
CA VAL A 313 1.29 -11.06 20.48
C VAL A 313 -0.11 -11.22 21.08
N LEU A 314 -0.82 -12.28 20.70
CA LEU A 314 -2.18 -12.54 21.19
C LEU A 314 -2.24 -12.90 22.68
N GLU A 315 -1.22 -13.57 23.22
CA GLU A 315 -1.07 -13.81 24.66
C GLU A 315 -0.87 -12.50 25.45
N LEU A 316 -0.09 -11.56 24.90
CA LEU A 316 0.24 -10.29 25.56
C LEU A 316 -0.90 -9.28 25.47
N ASP A 317 -1.61 -9.24 24.33
CA ASP A 317 -2.81 -8.42 24.17
C ASP A 317 -3.95 -9.20 23.48
N PRO A 318 -4.75 -9.94 24.27
CA PRO A 318 -5.95 -10.63 23.77
C PRO A 318 -7.00 -9.68 23.21
N SER A 319 -6.95 -8.37 23.54
CA SER A 319 -7.95 -7.41 23.06
C SER A 319 -7.90 -7.21 21.56
N ILE A 320 -6.77 -7.53 20.90
CA ILE A 320 -6.60 -7.52 19.44
C ILE A 320 -7.70 -8.34 18.76
N LEU A 321 -8.12 -9.47 19.34
CA LEU A 321 -9.17 -10.34 18.78
C LEU A 321 -10.56 -9.70 18.77
N ARG A 322 -10.77 -8.62 19.54
CA ARG A 322 -12.02 -7.84 19.58
C ARG A 322 -11.96 -6.54 18.77
N ARG A 323 -10.81 -6.22 18.17
CA ARG A 323 -10.64 -5.03 17.33
C ARG A 323 -11.34 -5.22 15.99
N HIS A 324 -11.70 -4.10 15.37
CA HIS A 324 -12.39 -4.09 14.09
C HIS A 324 -11.52 -3.41 13.01
N GLY A 325 -11.47 -4.02 11.83
CA GLY A 325 -10.82 -3.46 10.64
C GLY A 325 -11.77 -2.53 9.87
N ASP A 326 -11.36 -2.13 8.67
CA ASP A 326 -12.27 -1.42 7.76
C ASP A 326 -13.27 -2.42 7.16
N ALA A 327 -14.56 -2.26 7.48
CA ALA A 327 -15.64 -3.13 7.03
C ALA A 327 -15.83 -3.12 5.49
N ARG A 328 -15.18 -2.20 4.77
CA ARG A 328 -15.38 -1.98 3.34
C ARG A 328 -14.43 -2.76 2.44
N SER A 329 -13.43 -3.44 3.01
CA SER A 329 -12.30 -3.92 2.22
C SER A 329 -12.55 -5.23 1.47
N TRP A 330 -13.60 -6.00 1.78
CA TRP A 330 -13.78 -7.35 1.25
C TRP A 330 -15.25 -7.69 1.00
N HIS A 331 -15.57 -8.20 -0.18
CA HIS A 331 -16.88 -8.74 -0.54
C HIS A 331 -17.01 -10.22 -0.15
N LYS A 332 -15.89 -10.93 0.00
CA LYS A 332 -15.85 -12.32 0.46
C LYS A 332 -15.41 -12.45 1.92
N VAL A 333 -16.22 -13.15 2.72
CA VAL A 333 -16.05 -13.36 4.16
C VAL A 333 -14.77 -14.14 4.49
N GLY A 334 -14.39 -15.12 3.66
CA GLY A 334 -13.17 -15.91 3.82
C GLY A 334 -11.88 -15.10 3.65
N TRP A 335 -11.95 -13.92 3.01
CA TRP A 335 -10.79 -13.04 2.81
C TRP A 335 -10.67 -11.96 3.89
N ASN A 336 -11.66 -11.85 4.77
CA ASN A 336 -11.65 -10.89 5.84
C ASN A 336 -10.51 -11.19 6.84
N ASN A 337 -9.52 -10.30 6.94
CA ASN A 337 -8.33 -10.54 7.75
C ASN A 337 -8.64 -10.73 9.25
N ARG A 338 -9.71 -10.11 9.78
CA ARG A 338 -10.15 -10.34 11.16
C ARG A 338 -10.65 -11.77 11.36
N ILE A 339 -11.46 -12.28 10.43
CA ILE A 339 -11.99 -13.65 10.47
C ILE A 339 -10.84 -14.67 10.33
N ARG A 340 -9.89 -14.41 9.44
CA ARG A 340 -8.67 -15.23 9.31
C ARG A 340 -7.81 -15.22 10.57
N LEU A 341 -7.70 -14.06 11.24
CA LEU A 341 -7.03 -13.97 12.54
C LEU A 341 -7.76 -14.79 13.61
N HIS A 342 -9.10 -14.81 13.59
CA HIS A 342 -9.89 -15.67 14.49
C HIS A 342 -9.63 -17.15 14.21
N GLY A 343 -9.60 -17.58 12.95
CA GLY A 343 -9.24 -18.95 12.58
C GLY A 343 -7.87 -19.35 13.12
N LEU A 344 -6.84 -18.51 12.90
CA LEU A 344 -5.51 -18.70 13.46
C LEU A 344 -5.54 -18.78 14.99
N ALA A 345 -6.23 -17.85 15.67
CA ALA A 345 -6.33 -17.83 17.12
C ALA A 345 -7.05 -19.07 17.68
N HIS A 346 -8.05 -19.59 16.95
CA HIS A 346 -8.75 -20.82 17.32
C HIS A 346 -7.83 -22.03 17.23
N ARG A 347 -7.09 -22.17 16.13
CA ARG A 347 -6.10 -23.22 15.95
C ARG A 347 -5.00 -23.18 17.01
N LEU A 348 -4.58 -21.99 17.43
CA LEU A 348 -3.62 -21.78 18.52
C LEU A 348 -4.22 -22.01 19.92
N GLY A 349 -5.53 -22.18 20.04
CA GLY A 349 -6.21 -22.40 21.33
C GLY A 349 -6.30 -21.16 22.22
N VAL A 350 -6.14 -19.96 21.65
CA VAL A 350 -6.18 -18.68 22.38
C VAL A 350 -7.44 -17.86 22.11
N LEU A 351 -8.31 -18.31 21.20
CA LEU A 351 -9.58 -17.65 20.90
C LEU A 351 -10.63 -17.92 21.99
N GLU A 352 -11.20 -16.85 22.54
CA GLU A 352 -12.32 -16.95 23.49
C GLU A 352 -13.59 -17.49 22.83
N ASP A 353 -14.33 -18.35 23.53
CA ASP A 353 -15.56 -18.96 23.02
C ASP A 353 -16.62 -17.94 22.57
N SER A 354 -16.76 -16.81 23.27
CA SER A 354 -17.72 -15.77 22.88
C SER A 354 -17.37 -15.12 21.55
N VAL A 355 -16.07 -14.92 21.28
CA VAL A 355 -15.61 -14.37 19.99
C VAL A 355 -15.79 -15.43 18.90
N ARG A 356 -15.42 -16.69 19.18
CA ARG A 356 -15.62 -17.81 18.25
C ARG A 356 -17.08 -17.95 17.82
N LEU A 357 -18.01 -17.96 18.77
CA LEU A 357 -19.44 -18.12 18.47
C LEU A 357 -19.98 -16.94 17.67
N ALA A 358 -19.59 -15.70 17.99
CA ALA A 358 -19.99 -14.53 17.22
C ALA A 358 -19.47 -14.60 15.77
N THR A 359 -18.23 -15.03 15.56
CA THR A 359 -17.66 -15.20 14.21
C THR A 359 -18.31 -16.38 13.47
N SER A 360 -18.67 -17.45 14.19
CA SER A 360 -19.43 -18.56 13.62
C SER A 360 -20.82 -18.13 13.14
N ASP A 361 -21.50 -17.25 13.87
CA ASP A 361 -22.79 -16.69 13.46
C ASP A 361 -22.62 -15.81 12.21
N GLU A 362 -21.54 -15.01 12.14
CA GLU A 362 -21.23 -14.17 10.97
C GLU A 362 -20.93 -15.00 9.71
N LEU A 363 -20.17 -16.10 9.84
CA LEU A 363 -19.92 -17.04 8.74
C LEU A 363 -21.22 -17.70 8.25
N GLN A 364 -22.09 -18.14 9.18
CA GLN A 364 -23.39 -18.71 8.83
C GLN A 364 -24.31 -17.67 8.17
N GLU A 365 -24.30 -16.43 8.64
CA GLU A 365 -25.06 -15.34 8.03
C GLU A 365 -24.57 -15.03 6.61
N ALA A 366 -23.25 -14.97 6.40
CA ALA A 366 -22.65 -14.77 5.09
C ALA A 366 -23.05 -15.90 4.11
N ALA A 367 -22.97 -17.16 4.55
CA ALA A 367 -23.36 -18.31 3.75
C ALA A 367 -24.84 -18.28 3.34
N LEU A 368 -25.74 -17.99 4.28
CA LEU A 368 -27.19 -18.10 4.05
C LEU A 368 -27.81 -16.86 3.41
N ARG A 369 -27.35 -15.65 3.75
CA ARG A 369 -27.94 -14.39 3.25
C ARG A 369 -27.22 -13.84 2.03
N ASN A 370 -25.90 -13.93 2.03
CA ASN A 370 -25.05 -13.34 0.99
C ASN A 370 -24.58 -14.39 -0.03
N LEU A 371 -24.93 -15.66 0.17
CA LEU A 371 -24.50 -16.79 -0.66
C LEU A 371 -22.97 -16.87 -0.74
N ASP A 372 -22.29 -16.53 0.35
CA ASP A 372 -20.84 -16.46 0.41
C ASP A 372 -20.26 -17.66 1.16
N LEU A 373 -19.68 -18.57 0.39
CA LEU A 373 -19.07 -19.81 0.86
C LEU A 373 -17.55 -19.79 0.77
N SER A 374 -16.94 -18.60 0.62
CA SER A 374 -15.49 -18.44 0.44
C SER A 374 -14.62 -18.98 1.58
N PHE A 375 -15.21 -19.28 2.74
CA PHE A 375 -14.52 -19.85 3.91
C PHE A 375 -14.43 -21.38 3.90
N LEU A 376 -15.17 -22.09 3.03
CA LEU A 376 -15.28 -23.55 3.08
C LEU A 376 -13.96 -24.30 2.84
N GLN A 377 -13.06 -23.71 2.06
CA GLN A 377 -11.78 -24.34 1.71
C GLN A 377 -10.69 -24.10 2.76
N ASP A 378 -10.99 -23.33 3.81
CA ASP A 378 -10.06 -22.98 4.87
C ASP A 378 -10.44 -23.71 6.16
N ASP A 379 -9.69 -24.77 6.50
CA ASP A 379 -9.89 -25.59 7.69
C ASP A 379 -9.88 -24.76 8.99
N ASP A 380 -9.08 -23.67 9.05
CA ASP A 380 -9.02 -22.79 10.21
C ASP A 380 -10.34 -22.01 10.38
N LEU A 381 -10.95 -21.60 9.27
CA LEU A 381 -12.23 -20.90 9.27
C LEU A 381 -13.40 -21.86 9.52
N LEU A 382 -13.39 -23.04 8.90
CA LEU A 382 -14.37 -24.09 9.16
C LEU A 382 -14.36 -24.50 10.64
N GLY A 383 -13.18 -24.60 11.25
CA GLY A 383 -13.00 -24.94 12.66
C GLY A 383 -13.67 -23.96 13.63
N LEU A 384 -13.98 -22.73 13.20
CA LEU A 384 -14.72 -21.77 14.02
C LEU A 384 -16.18 -22.18 14.23
N ILE A 385 -16.76 -22.95 13.31
CA ILE A 385 -18.16 -23.38 13.38
C ILE A 385 -18.25 -24.66 14.22
N PRO A 386 -19.04 -24.69 15.31
CA PRO A 386 -19.24 -25.90 16.08
C PRO A 386 -19.77 -27.05 15.20
N PRO A 387 -19.30 -28.31 15.36
CA PRO A 387 -19.66 -29.41 14.44
C PRO A 387 -21.16 -29.63 14.25
N LEU A 388 -21.96 -29.45 15.32
CA LEU A 388 -23.42 -29.56 15.24
C LEU A 388 -24.05 -28.42 14.42
N GLU A 389 -23.52 -27.21 14.55
CA GLU A 389 -23.98 -26.06 13.75
C GLU A 389 -23.53 -26.20 12.29
N LEU A 390 -22.35 -26.78 12.04
CA LEU A 390 -21.90 -27.07 10.68
C LEU A 390 -22.83 -28.05 9.96
N MET A 391 -23.25 -29.13 10.64
CA MET A 391 -24.25 -30.06 10.08
C MET A 391 -25.60 -29.38 9.81
N ARG A 392 -26.03 -28.47 10.69
CA ARG A 392 -27.26 -27.69 10.49
C ARG A 392 -27.13 -26.70 9.34
N LEU A 393 -25.97 -26.06 9.21
CA LEU A 393 -25.67 -25.17 8.10
C LEU A 393 -25.75 -25.94 6.77
N ALA A 394 -25.12 -27.11 6.67
CA ALA A 394 -25.21 -27.96 5.48
C ALA A 394 -26.67 -28.28 5.11
N GLY A 395 -27.49 -28.70 6.07
CA GLY A 395 -28.92 -28.94 5.83
C GLY A 395 -29.70 -27.70 5.34
N LYS A 396 -29.38 -26.51 5.87
CA LYS A 396 -29.98 -25.24 5.41
C LYS A 396 -29.51 -24.87 4.00
N LEU A 397 -28.24 -25.09 3.68
CA LEU A 397 -27.67 -24.84 2.35
C LEU A 397 -28.30 -25.74 1.30
N PHE A 398 -28.58 -27.01 1.63
CA PHE A 398 -29.30 -27.92 0.74
C PHE A 398 -30.75 -27.48 0.54
N GLY A 399 -31.44 -27.04 1.60
CA GLY A 399 -32.78 -26.45 1.46
C GLY A 399 -32.81 -25.21 0.58
N LEU A 400 -31.82 -24.32 0.71
CA LEU A 400 -31.66 -23.13 -0.15
C LEU A 400 -31.51 -23.52 -1.63
N LEU A 401 -30.69 -24.54 -1.93
CA LEU A 401 -30.50 -25.04 -3.30
C LEU A 401 -31.82 -25.51 -3.93
N ASP A 402 -32.65 -26.21 -3.17
CA ASP A 402 -33.89 -26.77 -3.66
C ASP A 402 -34.98 -25.69 -3.84
N GLU A 403 -35.13 -24.79 -2.87
CA GLU A 403 -36.31 -23.92 -2.76
C GLU A 403 -36.07 -22.46 -3.18
N ASP A 404 -34.88 -21.89 -2.92
CA ASP A 404 -34.70 -20.42 -2.92
C ASP A 404 -33.77 -19.90 -4.02
N ILE A 405 -32.80 -20.70 -4.49
CA ILE A 405 -31.80 -20.21 -5.46
C ILE A 405 -32.43 -19.87 -6.82
N GLY A 406 -33.39 -20.66 -7.31
CA GLY A 406 -34.10 -20.36 -8.58
C GLY A 406 -34.86 -19.04 -8.52
N ASP A 407 -35.53 -18.76 -7.40
CA ASP A 407 -36.20 -17.48 -7.14
C ASP A 407 -35.19 -16.33 -7.08
N ARG A 408 -34.01 -16.57 -6.49
CA ARG A 408 -32.94 -15.56 -6.43
C ARG A 408 -32.36 -15.25 -7.82
N ILE A 409 -32.18 -16.25 -8.67
CA ILE A 409 -31.77 -16.08 -10.07
C ILE A 409 -32.79 -15.22 -10.82
N SER A 410 -34.08 -15.55 -10.66
CA SER A 410 -35.19 -14.83 -11.29
C SER A 410 -35.24 -13.37 -10.82
N SER A 411 -35.12 -13.14 -9.51
CA SER A 411 -35.09 -11.79 -8.94
C SER A 411 -33.87 -10.98 -9.42
N LEU A 412 -32.71 -11.60 -9.61
CA LEU A 412 -31.53 -10.92 -10.17
C LEU A 412 -31.74 -10.57 -11.64
N ALA A 413 -32.39 -11.44 -12.41
CA ALA A 413 -32.74 -11.16 -13.80
C ALA A 413 -33.73 -9.99 -13.92
N ASP A 414 -34.76 -9.96 -13.07
CA ASP A 414 -35.76 -8.90 -13.05
C ASP A 414 -35.19 -7.54 -12.63
N SER A 415 -34.19 -7.55 -11.75
CA SER A 415 -33.50 -6.34 -11.29
C SER A 415 -32.24 -6.00 -12.09
N ALA A 416 -31.97 -6.72 -13.17
CA ALA A 416 -30.78 -6.53 -13.97
C ALA A 416 -30.89 -5.22 -14.76
N ASP A 417 -29.93 -4.32 -14.54
CA ASP A 417 -29.76 -3.13 -15.38
C ASP A 417 -28.85 -3.51 -16.55
N PRO A 418 -29.34 -3.47 -17.81
CA PRO A 418 -28.55 -3.81 -18.99
C PRO A 418 -27.29 -2.96 -19.14
N ASP A 419 -27.30 -1.73 -18.62
CA ASP A 419 -26.15 -0.83 -18.67
C ASP A 419 -25.12 -1.13 -17.55
N SER A 420 -25.43 -2.02 -16.60
CA SER A 420 -24.57 -2.39 -15.47
C SER A 420 -23.70 -3.63 -15.72
N ASP A 421 -22.70 -3.87 -14.86
CA ASP A 421 -21.85 -5.07 -14.96
C ASP A 421 -22.62 -6.33 -14.53
N LEU A 422 -23.28 -6.97 -15.50
CA LEU A 422 -24.03 -8.21 -15.29
C LEU A 422 -23.16 -9.37 -14.81
N ASP A 423 -21.84 -9.34 -15.01
CA ASP A 423 -20.99 -10.41 -14.47
C ASP A 423 -20.92 -10.33 -12.95
N ASP A 424 -20.82 -9.12 -12.38
CA ASP A 424 -20.74 -8.94 -10.93
C ASP A 424 -22.11 -8.93 -10.25
N HIS A 425 -23.17 -8.52 -10.97
CA HIS A 425 -24.55 -8.63 -10.49
C HIS A 425 -24.95 -10.08 -10.18
N PHE A 426 -24.53 -11.03 -11.02
CA PHE A 426 -24.81 -12.45 -10.85
C PHE A 426 -23.70 -13.23 -10.09
N ASP A 427 -22.56 -12.59 -9.79
CA ASP A 427 -21.39 -13.23 -9.13
C ASP A 427 -21.72 -13.92 -7.79
N PRO A 428 -22.60 -13.40 -6.91
CA PRO A 428 -22.93 -14.07 -5.65
C PRO A 428 -23.51 -15.47 -5.86
N VAL A 429 -24.51 -15.62 -6.75
CA VAL A 429 -25.13 -16.92 -7.04
C VAL A 429 -24.18 -17.82 -7.82
N PHE A 430 -23.43 -17.26 -8.77
CA PHE A 430 -22.42 -18.01 -9.52
C PHE A 430 -21.35 -18.61 -8.60
N SER A 431 -20.77 -17.79 -7.72
CA SER A 431 -19.76 -18.21 -6.75
C SER A 431 -20.31 -19.28 -5.81
N PHE A 432 -21.54 -19.09 -5.33
CA PHE A 432 -22.22 -20.06 -4.47
C PHE A 432 -22.38 -21.42 -5.13
N LEU A 433 -22.93 -21.46 -6.34
CA LEU A 433 -23.16 -22.72 -7.07
C LEU A 433 -21.86 -23.45 -7.37
N ARG A 434 -20.77 -22.72 -7.63
CA ARG A 434 -19.43 -23.30 -7.80
C ARG A 434 -18.91 -23.87 -6.46
N ASP A 435 -18.99 -23.09 -5.39
CA ASP A 435 -18.38 -23.46 -4.10
C ASP A 435 -19.14 -24.60 -3.41
N ILE A 436 -20.47 -24.68 -3.60
CA ILE A 436 -21.31 -25.72 -3.01
C ILE A 436 -21.22 -27.05 -3.77
N GLU A 437 -20.85 -27.04 -5.05
CA GLU A 437 -20.68 -28.23 -5.88
C GLU A 437 -19.68 -29.22 -5.27
N GLU A 438 -18.65 -28.71 -4.59
CA GLU A 438 -17.64 -29.52 -3.90
C GLU A 438 -18.14 -30.17 -2.60
N LEU A 439 -19.26 -29.71 -2.05
CA LEU A 439 -19.81 -30.19 -0.77
C LEU A 439 -21.00 -31.14 -0.90
N ILE A 440 -21.73 -31.05 -2.01
CA ILE A 440 -23.00 -31.76 -2.16
C ILE A 440 -22.79 -33.24 -2.51
N PRO A 441 -23.71 -34.12 -2.09
CA PRO A 441 -23.73 -35.49 -2.57
C PRO A 441 -24.13 -35.58 -4.06
N ASP A 442 -23.76 -36.69 -4.70
CA ASP A 442 -23.93 -36.90 -6.15
C ASP A 442 -25.37 -36.75 -6.64
N ASP A 443 -26.38 -37.00 -5.79
CA ASP A 443 -27.79 -36.87 -6.13
C ASP A 443 -28.26 -35.43 -6.30
N LEU A 444 -27.56 -34.45 -5.69
CA LEU A 444 -27.84 -33.02 -5.85
C LEU A 444 -27.03 -32.36 -6.98
N GLN A 445 -26.03 -33.04 -7.55
CA GLN A 445 -25.20 -32.47 -8.63
C GLN A 445 -26.03 -32.11 -9.87
N THR A 446 -27.04 -32.92 -10.18
CA THR A 446 -27.96 -32.64 -11.31
C THR A 446 -28.71 -31.33 -11.07
N ARG A 447 -29.15 -31.08 -9.83
CA ARG A 447 -29.88 -29.86 -9.48
C ARG A 447 -28.99 -28.62 -9.56
N VAL A 448 -27.73 -28.72 -9.12
CA VAL A 448 -26.76 -27.62 -9.27
C VAL A 448 -26.51 -27.31 -10.75
N GLN A 449 -26.37 -28.33 -11.60
CA GLN A 449 -26.20 -28.11 -13.04
C GLN A 449 -27.41 -27.42 -13.67
N GLU A 450 -28.64 -27.81 -13.29
CA GLU A 450 -29.86 -27.14 -13.74
C GLU A 450 -29.86 -25.66 -13.34
N LEU A 451 -29.51 -25.34 -12.09
CA LEU A 451 -29.44 -23.96 -11.61
C LEU A 451 -28.32 -23.15 -12.28
N GLN A 452 -27.19 -23.78 -12.60
CA GLN A 452 -26.12 -23.14 -13.37
C GLN A 452 -26.59 -22.81 -14.80
N ASP A 453 -27.35 -23.71 -15.43
CA ASP A 453 -27.92 -23.48 -16.76
C ASP A 453 -28.99 -22.36 -16.70
N GLU A 454 -29.88 -22.37 -15.70
CA GLU A 454 -30.85 -21.31 -15.44
C GLU A 454 -30.18 -19.94 -15.24
N LEU A 455 -29.07 -19.89 -14.49
CA LEU A 455 -28.28 -18.68 -14.26
C LEU A 455 -27.68 -18.13 -15.57
N VAL A 456 -27.13 -19.02 -16.42
CA VAL A 456 -26.58 -18.64 -17.72
C VAL A 456 -27.65 -18.08 -18.63
N ASP A 457 -28.83 -18.69 -18.66
CA ASP A 457 -29.95 -18.22 -19.47
C ASP A 457 -30.54 -16.91 -18.96
N ALA A 458 -30.72 -16.76 -17.64
CA ALA A 458 -31.12 -15.51 -17.00
C ALA A 458 -30.18 -14.35 -17.37
N LYS A 459 -28.87 -14.59 -17.31
CA LYS A 459 -27.85 -13.62 -17.68
C LYS A 459 -27.88 -13.27 -19.18
N ARG A 460 -28.15 -14.23 -20.06
CA ARG A 460 -28.33 -13.98 -21.50
C ARG A 460 -29.57 -13.15 -21.77
N SER A 461 -30.68 -13.46 -21.10
CA SER A 461 -31.93 -12.70 -21.22
C SER A 461 -31.74 -11.25 -20.81
N ALA A 462 -31.05 -10.99 -19.68
CA ALA A 462 -30.72 -9.65 -19.23
C ALA A 462 -29.85 -8.86 -20.25
N ARG A 463 -28.87 -9.52 -20.90
CA ARG A 463 -28.07 -8.91 -21.98
C ARG A 463 -28.88 -8.58 -23.23
N SER A 464 -29.85 -9.43 -23.59
CA SER A 464 -30.64 -9.22 -24.81
C SER A 464 -31.56 -7.99 -24.77
N THR A 465 -31.79 -7.43 -23.57
CA THR A 465 -32.51 -6.17 -23.38
C THR A 465 -31.66 -4.92 -23.72
N GLU A 466 -30.34 -5.05 -23.94
CA GLU A 466 -29.45 -3.96 -24.38
C GLU A 466 -29.76 -3.43 -25.81
N SER A 467 -30.51 -4.15 -26.65
CA SER A 467 -30.46 -3.94 -28.11
C SER A 467 -31.49 -3.00 -28.73
N GLU A 468 -32.26 -2.20 -27.98
CA GLU A 468 -33.28 -1.33 -28.60
C GLU A 468 -33.08 0.19 -28.49
N ASP A 469 -32.17 0.76 -27.66
CA ASP A 469 -32.21 2.23 -27.49
C ASP A 469 -30.89 3.00 -27.22
N SER A 470 -29.73 2.51 -27.65
CA SER A 470 -28.46 3.25 -27.50
C SER A 470 -27.67 3.39 -28.80
N SER A 471 -28.10 4.34 -29.64
CA SER A 471 -27.27 4.85 -30.74
C SER A 471 -27.17 6.38 -30.69
N ALA A 472 -26.27 6.89 -29.85
CA ALA A 472 -25.74 8.25 -30.01
C ALA A 472 -24.37 8.38 -29.34
N SER A 473 -23.30 8.34 -30.14
CA SER A 473 -21.94 8.63 -29.69
C SER A 473 -21.79 10.12 -29.34
N PHE A 474 -21.62 10.40 -28.06
CA PHE A 474 -21.39 11.76 -27.52
C PHE A 474 -19.92 12.22 -27.63
N TRP A 475 -19.00 11.39 -28.13
CA TRP A 475 -17.55 11.63 -28.01
C TRP A 475 -16.88 12.51 -29.07
N GLU A 476 -17.62 13.15 -29.98
CA GLU A 476 -17.06 14.20 -30.86
C GLU A 476 -17.39 15.60 -30.32
N LYS A 477 -16.58 16.13 -29.39
CA LYS A 477 -16.25 17.56 -29.21
C LYS A 477 -15.41 17.81 -27.96
N VAL A 478 -14.10 17.66 -28.05
CA VAL A 478 -13.16 18.44 -27.23
C VAL A 478 -12.00 18.86 -28.12
N ALA A 479 -11.79 20.17 -28.27
CA ALA A 479 -10.67 20.74 -29.01
C ALA A 479 -9.39 20.76 -28.13
N PRO A 480 -8.20 20.47 -28.67
CA PRO A 480 -6.96 20.57 -27.90
C PRO A 480 -6.57 22.04 -27.65
N ALA A 481 -6.01 22.30 -26.47
CA ALA A 481 -5.49 23.60 -26.08
C ALA A 481 -4.24 23.98 -26.89
N LYS A 482 -4.14 25.27 -27.27
CA LYS A 482 -2.98 25.84 -27.96
C LYS A 482 -1.80 26.03 -26.99
N VAL A 483 -0.68 25.37 -27.27
CA VAL A 483 0.63 25.71 -26.68
C VAL A 483 1.17 26.95 -27.38
N ARG A 484 1.67 27.91 -26.59
CA ARG A 484 2.38 29.09 -27.11
C ARG A 484 3.79 28.69 -27.56
N ASP A 485 4.16 29.04 -28.78
CA ASP A 485 5.54 28.97 -29.27
C ASP A 485 6.47 29.81 -28.38
N VAL A 486 7.52 29.18 -27.88
CA VAL A 486 8.63 29.85 -27.20
C VAL A 486 9.65 30.27 -28.28
N THR A 487 9.86 31.58 -28.36
CA THR A 487 10.86 32.22 -29.24
C THR A 487 12.27 31.69 -28.97
N ALA A 488 12.93 31.22 -30.04
CA ALA A 488 14.30 30.74 -30.04
C ALA A 488 15.34 31.83 -29.74
N GLY A 489 16.35 31.50 -28.93
CA GLY A 489 17.66 32.16 -28.98
C GLY A 489 18.42 32.33 -27.66
N ARG A 490 17.74 32.31 -26.51
CA ARG A 490 18.39 32.49 -25.19
C ARG A 490 18.02 31.34 -24.27
N SER A 491 19.02 30.62 -23.75
CA SER A 491 18.78 29.56 -22.76
C SER A 491 17.99 30.14 -21.57
N ILE A 492 16.94 29.44 -21.16
CA ILE A 492 16.12 29.82 -20.00
C ILE A 492 16.97 29.97 -18.74
N PHE A 493 18.10 29.27 -18.64
CA PHE A 493 19.01 29.33 -17.50
C PHE A 493 19.92 30.57 -17.48
N SER A 494 19.78 31.50 -18.42
CA SER A 494 20.70 32.64 -18.56
C SER A 494 20.77 33.56 -17.34
N ASP A 495 19.74 33.58 -16.50
CA ASP A 495 19.56 34.41 -15.30
C ASP A 495 19.26 33.57 -14.04
N VAL A 496 19.70 32.30 -14.03
CA VAL A 496 19.44 31.36 -12.92
C VAL A 496 20.30 31.63 -11.68
N ASP A 497 21.41 32.33 -11.87
CA ASP A 497 22.45 32.68 -10.90
C ASP A 497 22.45 34.17 -10.52
N ASP A 498 21.42 34.90 -10.95
CA ASP A 498 21.06 36.24 -10.47
C ASP A 498 20.30 36.10 -9.14
#